data_AF-A0AAW5MCZ6-F1
#
_entry.id   AF-A0AAW5MCZ6-F1
#
_cell.length_a   1.000
_cell.length_b   1.000
_cell.length_c   1.000
_cell.angle_alpha   90.00
_cell.angle_beta   90.00
_cell.angle_gamma   90.00
#
_symmetry.space_group_name_H-M   'P 1'
#
loop_
_entity.id
_entity.type
_entity.pdbx_description
1 polymer ?
#
loop_
_entity_poly.entity_id
_entity_poly.type
_entity_poly.pdbx_seq_one_letter_code
_entity_poly.pdbx_strand_id
1 'polypeptide(L)'
;MSKLPELDTSKQDWASEFIANVDSIVSFILPASISAKSLSEYVAGLSNTNGGYILVGAYSEFGRGVGFQNVSPELIEDAGELLLNVSYETVEHTFRLQKVYLFKVYQSESLALSDGRAFIIKDGKPILMPEKTLLNQLGLGVDSALINMLSNQITNQSKQITNQSLKLDEQSEQISTLTKDLREKAKLKNQLLGLTVGGVIGAIIGWVLSIGLDKLFGIS
;
A
#
# COMPACT_ATOMS: atom_id res chain seq x y z
N MET A 1 6.45 -1.19 -20.34
CA MET A 1 5.84 -0.09 -21.11
C MET A 1 4.72 -0.64 -21.97
N SER A 2 3.46 -0.40 -21.59
CA SER A 2 2.35 -0.59 -22.53
C SER A 2 2.48 0.47 -23.62
N LYS A 3 2.64 0.04 -24.87
CA LYS A 3 2.68 0.96 -26.00
C LYS A 3 1.32 1.65 -26.08
N LEU A 4 1.31 2.98 -25.99
CA LEU A 4 0.08 3.77 -26.15
C LEU A 4 -0.58 3.41 -27.49
N PRO A 5 -1.91 3.31 -27.56
CA PRO A 5 -2.61 3.14 -28.83
C PRO A 5 -2.18 4.24 -29.79
N GLU A 6 -1.75 3.87 -30.99
CA GLU A 6 -1.21 4.84 -31.94
C GLU A 6 -2.36 5.69 -32.50
N LEU A 7 -2.42 6.96 -32.10
CA LEU A 7 -3.37 7.94 -32.63
C LEU A 7 -2.78 8.62 -33.87
N ASP A 8 -3.35 8.32 -35.03
CA ASP A 8 -2.97 8.92 -36.31
C ASP A 8 -3.77 10.21 -36.58
N THR A 9 -3.15 11.35 -36.30
CA THR A 9 -3.75 12.68 -36.49
C THR A 9 -3.73 13.16 -37.95
N SER A 10 -3.19 12.38 -38.89
CA SER A 10 -3.21 12.71 -40.32
C SER A 10 -4.56 12.45 -40.99
N LYS A 11 -5.42 11.62 -40.39
CA LYS A 11 -6.75 11.29 -40.91
C LYS A 11 -7.73 12.42 -40.66
N GLN A 12 -8.48 12.84 -41.68
CA GLN A 12 -9.40 13.99 -41.56
C GLN A 12 -10.39 13.89 -40.38
N ASP A 13 -10.90 12.69 -40.08
CA ASP A 13 -11.93 12.47 -39.05
C ASP A 13 -11.38 11.95 -37.71
N TRP A 14 -10.05 11.98 -37.50
CA TRP A 14 -9.42 11.40 -36.30
C TRP A 14 -10.01 11.94 -34.99
N ALA A 15 -10.36 13.23 -34.93
CA ALA A 15 -10.88 13.85 -33.72
C ALA A 15 -12.29 13.36 -33.37
N SER A 16 -13.12 13.11 -34.38
CA SER A 16 -14.45 12.51 -34.20
C SER A 16 -14.33 11.06 -33.73
N GLU A 17 -13.40 10.30 -34.33
CA GLU A 17 -13.08 8.93 -33.90
C GLU A 17 -12.54 8.91 -32.47
N PHE A 18 -11.66 9.86 -32.12
CA PHE A 18 -11.12 9.98 -30.77
C PHE A 18 -12.24 10.19 -29.75
N ILE A 19 -13.13 11.17 -29.98
CA ILE A 19 -14.25 11.46 -29.09
C ILE A 19 -15.18 10.24 -28.94
N ALA A 20 -15.43 9.51 -30.02
CA ALA A 20 -16.29 8.33 -30.01
C ALA A 20 -15.69 7.13 -29.24
N ASN A 21 -14.36 7.06 -29.14
CA ASN A 21 -13.64 5.95 -28.52
C ASN A 21 -12.94 6.31 -27.19
N VAL A 22 -13.29 7.46 -26.59
CA VAL A 22 -12.80 7.83 -25.25
C VAL A 22 -13.13 6.74 -24.24
N ASP A 23 -12.11 6.26 -23.55
CA ASP A 23 -12.22 5.20 -22.54
C ASP A 23 -12.13 5.70 -21.09
N SER A 24 -11.77 6.97 -20.88
CA SER A 24 -11.55 7.56 -19.55
C SER A 24 -10.49 6.83 -18.70
N ILE A 25 -9.58 6.09 -19.35
CA ILE A 25 -8.46 5.41 -18.69
C ILE A 25 -7.17 6.00 -19.23
N VAL A 26 -6.99 5.97 -20.55
CA VAL A 26 -5.82 6.53 -21.25
C VAL A 26 -6.20 7.63 -22.22
N SER A 27 -7.50 7.87 -22.44
CA SER A 27 -8.00 8.88 -23.37
C SER A 27 -9.07 9.74 -22.70
N PHE A 28 -8.95 11.06 -22.86
CA PHE A 28 -9.82 12.04 -22.21
C PHE A 28 -10.19 13.18 -23.17
N ILE A 29 -11.42 13.66 -23.04
CA ILE A 29 -11.88 14.91 -23.64
C ILE A 29 -12.16 15.90 -22.53
N LEU A 30 -11.64 17.11 -22.65
CA LEU A 30 -11.82 18.17 -21.66
C LEU A 30 -12.35 19.43 -22.38
N PRO A 31 -13.37 20.11 -21.83
CA PRO A 31 -13.91 21.32 -22.44
C PRO A 31 -12.90 22.47 -22.34
N ALA A 32 -13.09 23.52 -23.15
CA ALA A 32 -12.23 24.70 -23.09
C ALA A 32 -12.36 25.48 -21.78
N SER A 33 -13.43 25.22 -20.99
CA SER A 33 -13.65 25.83 -19.68
C SER A 33 -12.84 25.18 -18.54
N ILE A 34 -12.02 24.17 -18.83
CA ILE A 34 -11.14 23.57 -17.82
C ILE A 34 -10.13 24.62 -17.30
N SER A 35 -9.81 24.55 -16.01
CA SER A 35 -8.75 25.40 -15.44
C SER A 35 -7.37 24.84 -15.72
N ALA A 36 -6.34 25.70 -15.77
CA ALA A 36 -4.95 25.29 -15.95
C ALA A 36 -4.53 24.24 -14.91
N LYS A 37 -4.91 24.47 -13.64
CA LYS A 37 -4.70 23.53 -12.54
C LYS A 37 -5.36 22.17 -12.77
N SER A 38 -6.62 22.15 -13.19
CA SER A 38 -7.31 20.88 -13.43
C SER A 38 -6.68 20.14 -14.62
N LEU A 39 -6.26 20.85 -15.67
CA LEU A 39 -5.56 20.24 -16.79
C LEU A 39 -4.22 19.63 -16.35
N SER A 40 -3.43 20.35 -15.55
CA SER A 40 -2.15 19.84 -15.03
C SER A 40 -2.34 18.62 -14.13
N GLU A 41 -3.42 18.56 -13.34
CA GLU A 41 -3.78 17.38 -12.54
C GLU A 41 -4.05 16.14 -13.42
N TYR A 42 -4.78 16.30 -14.53
CA TYR A 42 -5.01 15.21 -15.50
C TYR A 42 -3.70 14.75 -16.15
N VAL A 43 -2.84 15.68 -16.56
CA VAL A 43 -1.56 15.37 -17.19
C VAL A 43 -0.63 14.63 -16.21
N ALA A 44 -0.46 15.12 -14.99
CA ALA A 44 0.33 14.44 -13.96
C ALA A 44 -0.27 13.08 -13.59
N GLY A 45 -1.60 13.00 -13.50
CA GLY A 45 -2.33 11.76 -13.23
C GLY A 45 -2.09 10.68 -14.29
N LEU A 46 -2.13 11.05 -15.57
CA LEU A 46 -1.83 10.14 -16.68
C LEU A 46 -0.37 9.71 -16.64
N SER A 47 0.56 10.63 -16.40
CA SER A 47 1.99 10.32 -16.37
C SER A 47 2.35 9.32 -15.25
N ASN A 48 1.73 9.43 -14.07
CA ASN A 48 1.92 8.50 -12.95
C ASN A 48 1.20 7.15 -13.10
N THR A 49 0.32 7.01 -14.09
CA THR A 49 -0.46 5.79 -14.31
C THR A 49 0.02 5.06 -15.56
N ASN A 50 -0.54 5.34 -16.73
CA ASN A 50 -0.28 4.60 -17.97
C ASN A 50 0.17 5.47 -19.14
N GLY A 51 0.33 6.79 -18.94
CA GLY A 51 0.33 7.76 -20.02
C GLY A 51 -1.03 7.83 -20.71
N GLY A 52 -1.13 8.63 -21.77
CA GLY A 52 -2.39 8.77 -22.48
C GLY A 52 -2.48 9.94 -23.44
N TYR A 53 -3.69 10.22 -23.86
CA TYR A 53 -4.06 11.35 -24.71
C TYR A 53 -5.14 12.20 -24.05
N ILE A 54 -5.01 13.51 -24.16
CA ILE A 54 -6.04 14.46 -23.73
C ILE A 54 -6.36 15.39 -24.88
N LEU A 55 -7.61 15.44 -25.31
CA LEU A 55 -8.11 16.42 -26.26
C LEU A 55 -8.81 17.55 -25.51
N VAL A 56 -8.16 18.72 -25.44
CA VAL A 56 -8.66 19.92 -24.79
C VAL A 56 -9.39 20.79 -25.80
N GLY A 57 -10.58 21.27 -25.46
CA GLY A 57 -11.46 21.99 -26.36
C GLY A 57 -12.50 21.11 -27.05
N ALA A 58 -12.75 19.91 -26.53
CA ALA A 58 -13.81 19.02 -27.02
C ALA A 58 -14.81 18.71 -25.90
N TYR A 59 -16.07 18.53 -26.27
CA TYR A 59 -17.12 18.09 -25.35
C TYR A 59 -18.00 17.02 -25.99
N SER A 60 -18.52 16.14 -25.15
CA SER A 60 -19.54 15.16 -25.48
C SER A 60 -20.52 15.11 -24.32
N GLU A 61 -21.65 15.78 -24.48
CA GLU A 61 -22.67 15.89 -23.42
C GLU A 61 -24.02 15.37 -23.92
N PHE A 62 -24.66 14.54 -23.11
CA PHE A 62 -26.01 14.06 -23.40
C PHE A 62 -26.97 15.24 -23.53
N GLY A 63 -27.68 15.33 -24.65
CA GLY A 63 -28.62 16.43 -24.95
C GLY A 63 -27.98 17.72 -25.48
N ARG A 64 -26.64 17.88 -25.46
CA ARG A 64 -25.93 18.98 -26.16
C ARG A 64 -25.12 18.51 -27.36
N GLY A 65 -24.93 17.21 -27.51
CA GLY A 65 -24.19 16.61 -28.62
C GLY A 65 -22.68 16.69 -28.43
N VAL A 66 -21.96 16.55 -29.54
CA VAL A 66 -20.50 16.54 -29.61
C VAL A 66 -20.03 17.78 -30.37
N GLY A 67 -18.98 18.43 -29.87
CA GLY A 67 -18.43 19.59 -30.55
C GLY A 67 -17.07 20.04 -30.03
N PHE A 68 -16.60 21.15 -30.62
CA PHE A 68 -15.32 21.77 -30.32
C PHE A 68 -15.50 23.20 -29.79
N GLN A 69 -14.54 23.66 -29.00
CA GLN A 69 -14.52 24.96 -28.33
C GLN A 69 -13.11 25.53 -28.40
N ASN A 70 -13.00 26.84 -28.65
CA ASN A 70 -11.72 27.51 -28.76
C ASN A 70 -11.01 27.55 -27.41
N VAL A 71 -9.81 26.98 -27.37
CA VAL A 71 -8.93 26.97 -26.21
C VAL A 71 -7.95 28.14 -26.30
N SER A 72 -7.77 28.84 -25.18
CA SER A 72 -6.76 29.90 -25.09
C SER A 72 -5.36 29.27 -24.95
N PRO A 73 -4.35 29.74 -25.69
CA PRO A 73 -2.98 29.27 -25.56
C PRO A 73 -2.42 29.46 -24.13
N GLU A 74 -2.82 30.54 -23.47
CA GLU A 74 -2.39 30.87 -22.09
C GLU A 74 -2.81 29.76 -21.11
N LEU A 75 -3.99 29.15 -21.29
CA LEU A 75 -4.42 27.99 -20.48
C LEU A 75 -3.42 26.82 -20.54
N ILE A 76 -2.83 26.59 -21.73
CA ILE A 76 -1.93 25.48 -22.00
C ILE A 76 -0.55 25.78 -21.40
N GLU A 77 -0.09 27.03 -21.53
CA GLU A 77 1.15 27.51 -20.91
C GLU A 77 1.06 27.45 -19.38
N ASP A 78 0.02 28.03 -18.78
CA ASP A 78 -0.22 28.02 -17.34
C ASP A 78 -0.29 26.59 -16.77
N ALA A 79 -0.93 25.66 -17.49
CA ALA A 79 -0.98 24.25 -17.07
C ALA A 79 0.40 23.61 -17.12
N GLY A 80 1.22 23.97 -18.12
CA GLY A 80 2.60 23.53 -18.26
C GLY A 80 3.51 23.98 -17.12
N GLU A 81 3.35 25.21 -16.65
CA GLU A 81 4.14 25.78 -15.54
C GLU A 81 3.91 25.05 -14.20
N LEU A 82 2.74 24.46 -14.02
CA LEU A 82 2.40 23.70 -12.81
C LEU A 82 3.00 22.28 -12.80
N LEU A 83 3.53 21.80 -13.92
CA LEU A 83 3.99 20.43 -14.08
C LEU A 83 5.48 20.28 -13.74
N LEU A 84 5.80 19.23 -12.98
CA LEU A 84 7.17 18.84 -12.64
C LEU A 84 7.37 17.35 -12.92
N ASN A 85 8.51 17.00 -13.51
CA ASN A 85 8.89 15.63 -13.89
C ASN A 85 7.87 14.93 -14.80
N VAL A 86 7.24 15.69 -15.70
CA VAL A 86 6.27 15.17 -16.66
C VAL A 86 6.85 15.30 -18.07
N SER A 87 6.79 14.23 -18.84
CA SER A 87 7.08 14.25 -20.27
C SER A 87 5.77 14.21 -21.06
N TYR A 88 5.54 15.23 -21.89
CA TYR A 88 4.37 15.32 -22.75
C TYR A 88 4.69 16.08 -24.04
N GLU A 89 3.92 15.80 -25.08
CA GLU A 89 3.87 16.58 -26.32
C GLU A 89 2.50 17.24 -26.43
N THR A 90 2.46 18.46 -26.94
CA THR A 90 1.21 19.18 -27.19
C THR A 90 1.19 19.69 -28.63
N VAL A 91 0.10 19.40 -29.34
CA VAL A 91 -0.12 19.82 -30.73
C VAL A 91 -1.41 20.61 -30.83
N GLU A 92 -1.35 21.81 -31.40
CA GLU A 92 -2.53 22.60 -31.76
C GLU A 92 -3.18 22.05 -33.02
N HIS A 93 -4.50 21.94 -33.00
CA HIS A 93 -5.32 21.62 -34.16
C HIS A 93 -6.44 22.65 -34.31
N THR A 94 -6.93 22.83 -35.53
CA THR A 94 -8.10 23.68 -35.81
C THR A 94 -9.23 22.83 -36.37
N PHE A 95 -10.37 22.79 -35.67
CA PHE A 95 -11.60 22.14 -36.12
C PHE A 95 -12.74 23.13 -36.14
N ARG A 96 -13.42 23.28 -37.28
CA ARG A 96 -14.57 24.20 -37.42
C ARG A 96 -14.28 25.60 -36.86
N LEU A 97 -13.09 26.13 -37.17
CA LEU A 97 -12.58 27.44 -36.70
C LEU A 97 -12.35 27.55 -35.17
N GLN A 98 -12.36 26.43 -34.45
CA GLN A 98 -12.01 26.36 -33.03
C GLN A 98 -10.60 25.81 -32.88
N LYS A 99 -9.77 26.47 -32.07
CA LYS A 99 -8.46 25.93 -31.67
C LYS A 99 -8.64 24.91 -30.56
N VAL A 100 -8.07 23.73 -30.74
CA VAL A 100 -8.06 22.65 -29.75
C VAL A 100 -6.64 22.13 -29.60
N TYR A 101 -6.34 21.51 -28.47
CA TYR A 101 -5.00 20.99 -28.19
C TYR A 101 -5.07 19.50 -27.87
N LEU A 102 -4.23 18.73 -28.55
CA LEU A 102 -4.02 17.32 -28.24
C LEU A 102 -2.73 17.18 -27.44
N PHE A 103 -2.86 16.69 -26.21
CA PHE A 103 -1.73 16.27 -25.39
C PHE A 103 -1.50 14.79 -25.61
N LYS A 104 -0.23 14.41 -25.78
CA LYS A 104 0.26 13.05 -25.67
C LYS A 104 1.15 12.99 -24.44
N VAL A 105 0.67 12.33 -23.40
CA VAL A 105 1.33 12.23 -22.10
C VAL A 105 2.05 10.90 -22.00
N TYR A 106 3.34 10.93 -21.69
CA TYR A 106 4.14 9.72 -21.52
C TYR A 106 4.07 9.24 -20.07
N GLN A 107 4.02 7.91 -19.89
CA GLN A 107 4.17 7.29 -18.58
C GLN A 107 5.56 7.62 -18.03
N SER A 108 5.64 8.15 -16.82
CA SER A 108 6.89 8.44 -16.14
C SER A 108 7.30 7.29 -15.23
N GLU A 109 8.61 7.02 -15.17
CA GLU A 109 9.20 6.11 -14.18
C GLU A 109 9.47 6.83 -12.84
N SER A 110 9.43 8.16 -12.85
CA SER A 110 9.57 9.01 -11.68
C SER A 110 8.24 9.66 -11.31
N LEU A 111 8.13 10.14 -10.07
CA LEU A 111 6.92 10.79 -9.60
C LEU A 111 6.67 12.12 -10.34
N ALA A 112 5.60 12.15 -11.14
CA ALA A 112 5.08 13.33 -11.81
C ALA A 112 4.21 14.16 -10.85
N LEU A 113 4.41 15.47 -10.84
CA LEU A 113 3.71 16.39 -9.94
C LEU A 113 2.97 17.48 -10.71
N SER A 114 1.85 17.91 -10.15
CA SER A 114 1.11 19.10 -10.52
C SER A 114 1.01 19.99 -9.28
N ASP A 115 1.53 21.21 -9.34
CA ASP A 115 1.53 22.17 -8.22
C ASP A 115 2.06 21.53 -6.92
N GLY A 116 3.18 20.82 -7.03
CA GLY A 116 3.85 20.12 -5.93
C GLY A 116 3.13 18.87 -5.39
N ARG A 117 2.04 18.42 -6.01
CA ARG A 117 1.26 17.25 -5.57
C ARG A 117 1.21 16.16 -6.63
N ALA A 118 1.24 14.90 -6.18
CA ALA A 118 1.12 13.75 -7.06
C ALA A 118 -0.35 13.35 -7.23
N PHE A 119 -0.74 13.08 -8.48
CA PHE A 119 -2.08 12.63 -8.84
C PHE A 119 -2.01 11.28 -9.56
N ILE A 120 -3.10 10.52 -9.52
CA ILE A 120 -3.34 9.33 -10.33
C ILE A 120 -4.72 9.42 -10.97
N ILE A 121 -4.89 8.79 -12.13
CA ILE A 121 -6.22 8.60 -12.72
C ILE A 121 -6.93 7.45 -12.02
N LYS A 122 -8.11 7.73 -11.46
CA LYS A 122 -9.03 6.72 -10.93
C LYS A 122 -10.45 7.10 -11.30
N ASP A 123 -11.22 6.14 -11.79
CA ASP A 123 -12.63 6.33 -12.17
C ASP A 123 -12.83 7.51 -13.14
N GLY A 124 -11.91 7.68 -14.10
CA GLY A 124 -11.95 8.72 -15.12
C GLY A 124 -11.57 10.13 -14.66
N LYS A 125 -11.02 10.28 -13.45
CA LYS A 125 -10.66 11.60 -12.89
C LYS A 125 -9.30 11.57 -12.19
N PRO A 126 -8.57 12.70 -12.18
CA PRO A 126 -7.40 12.83 -11.33
C PRO A 126 -7.84 12.85 -9.87
N ILE A 127 -7.21 12.01 -9.06
CA ILE A 127 -7.32 12.03 -7.60
C ILE A 127 -5.93 12.15 -7.01
N LEU A 128 -5.84 12.74 -5.81
CA LEU A 128 -4.58 12.79 -5.09
C LEU A 128 -4.06 11.37 -4.88
N MET A 129 -2.77 11.17 -5.16
CA MET A 129 -2.14 9.87 -5.01
C MET A 129 -2.18 9.43 -3.54
N PRO A 130 -2.71 8.23 -3.23
CA PRO A 130 -2.69 7.70 -1.87
C PRO A 130 -1.26 7.52 -1.37
N GLU A 131 -1.03 7.80 -0.08
CA GLU A 131 0.30 7.73 0.56
C GLU A 131 1.00 6.39 0.31
N LYS A 132 0.29 5.27 0.45
CA LYS A 132 0.87 3.94 0.20
C LYS A 132 1.40 3.80 -1.22
N THR A 133 0.66 4.31 -2.22
CA THR A 133 1.07 4.29 -3.62
C THR A 133 2.26 5.20 -3.86
N LEU A 134 2.24 6.39 -3.25
CA LEU A 134 3.33 7.37 -3.30
C LEU A 134 4.63 6.77 -2.73
N LEU A 135 4.58 6.18 -1.54
CA LEU A 135 5.74 5.54 -0.92
C LEU A 135 6.27 4.40 -1.78
N ASN A 136 5.39 3.56 -2.34
CA ASN A 136 5.80 2.49 -3.25
C ASN A 136 6.51 3.04 -4.50
N GLN A 137 5.99 4.09 -5.13
CA GLN A 137 6.62 4.72 -6.30
C GLN A 137 7.94 5.42 -5.98
N LEU A 138 8.09 5.94 -4.76
CA LEU A 138 9.36 6.48 -4.25
C LEU A 138 10.35 5.38 -3.84
N GLY A 139 9.98 4.10 -3.95
CA GLY A 139 10.80 2.97 -3.50
C GLY A 139 10.91 2.85 -1.97
N LEU A 140 10.05 3.56 -1.23
CA LEU A 140 9.98 3.58 0.24
C LEU A 140 8.86 2.67 0.78
N GLY A 141 8.14 2.00 -0.11
CA GLY A 141 7.08 1.07 0.22
C GLY A 141 7.58 -0.09 1.08
N VAL A 142 6.89 -0.39 2.19
CA VAL A 142 7.17 -1.59 2.97
C VAL A 142 6.82 -2.79 2.10
N ASP A 143 7.84 -3.51 1.66
CA ASP A 143 7.70 -4.64 0.74
C ASP A 143 6.66 -5.64 1.27
N SER A 144 5.74 -6.07 0.41
CA SER A 144 4.71 -7.04 0.82
C SER A 144 5.33 -8.35 1.33
N ALA A 145 6.56 -8.65 0.89
CA ALA A 145 7.40 -9.73 1.39
C ALA A 145 7.84 -9.51 2.85
N LEU A 146 8.18 -8.29 3.26
CA LEU A 146 8.48 -7.94 4.65
C LEU A 146 7.25 -8.09 5.53
N ILE A 147 6.08 -7.63 5.06
CA ILE A 147 4.82 -7.81 5.79
C ILE A 147 4.49 -9.30 5.96
N ASN A 148 4.62 -10.10 4.90
CA ASN A 148 4.38 -11.55 4.98
C ASN A 148 5.41 -12.25 5.89
N MET A 149 6.67 -11.83 5.88
CA MET A 149 7.70 -12.36 6.76
C MET A 149 7.41 -12.02 8.23
N LEU A 150 7.04 -10.78 8.52
CA LEU A 150 6.60 -10.35 9.85
C LEU A 150 5.35 -11.12 10.30
N SER A 151 4.36 -11.27 9.42
CA SER A 151 3.12 -12.00 9.73
C SER A 151 3.40 -13.49 10.00
N ASN A 152 4.31 -14.10 9.24
CA ASN A 152 4.76 -15.47 9.49
C ASN A 152 5.53 -15.59 10.81
N GLN A 153 6.41 -14.63 11.14
CA GLN A 153 7.11 -14.59 12.43
C GLN A 153 6.14 -14.46 13.59
N ILE A 154 5.16 -13.55 13.51
CA ILE A 154 4.12 -13.37 14.53
C ILE A 154 3.30 -14.65 14.70
N THR A 155 2.91 -15.30 13.60
CA THR A 155 2.13 -16.55 13.64
C THR A 155 2.92 -17.68 14.30
N ASN A 156 4.20 -17.81 13.95
CA ASN A 156 5.08 -18.82 14.55
C ASN A 156 5.34 -18.54 16.04
N GLN A 157 5.55 -17.28 16.42
CA GLN A 157 5.67 -16.87 17.83
C GLN A 157 4.38 -17.16 18.60
N SER A 158 3.21 -16.83 18.03
CA SER A 158 1.92 -17.12 18.66
C SER A 158 1.74 -18.63 18.88
N LYS A 159 2.10 -19.47 17.91
CA LYS A 159 2.07 -20.93 18.05
C LYS A 159 3.03 -21.43 19.14
N GLN A 160 4.22 -20.82 19.26
CA GLN A 160 5.16 -21.14 20.33
C GLN A 160 4.60 -20.76 21.71
N ILE A 161 3.98 -19.58 21.84
CA ILE A 161 3.32 -19.12 23.06
C ILE A 161 2.21 -20.11 23.46
N THR A 162 1.33 -20.50 22.54
CA THR A 162 0.26 -21.46 22.82
C THR A 162 0.80 -22.80 23.31
N ASN A 163 1.85 -23.33 22.67
CA ASN A 163 2.47 -24.58 23.08
C ASN A 163 3.17 -24.48 24.45
N GLN A 164 3.74 -23.31 24.77
CA GLN A 164 4.31 -23.05 26.10
C GLN A 164 3.22 -22.94 27.16
N SER A 165 2.10 -22.28 26.87
CA SER A 165 0.95 -22.23 27.77
C SER A 165 0.42 -23.63 28.09
N LEU A 166 0.26 -24.50 27.09
CA LEU A 166 -0.16 -25.89 27.31
C LEU A 166 0.79 -26.67 28.24
N LYS A 167 2.11 -26.50 28.05
CA LYS A 167 3.11 -27.13 28.94
C LYS A 167 3.07 -26.57 30.36
N LEU A 168 2.79 -25.27 30.51
CA LEU A 168 2.62 -24.65 31.83
C LEU A 168 1.37 -25.16 32.53
N ASP A 169 0.28 -25.39 31.80
CA ASP A 169 -0.95 -25.95 32.36
C ASP A 169 -0.73 -27.40 32.86
N GLU A 170 -0.04 -28.23 32.07
CA GLU A 170 0.34 -29.59 32.48
C GLU A 170 1.24 -29.59 33.72
N GLN A 171 2.22 -28.67 33.78
CA GLN A 171 3.08 -28.53 34.95
C GLN A 171 2.31 -28.04 36.18
N SER A 172 1.36 -27.13 35.99
CA SER A 172 0.50 -26.62 37.06
C SER A 172 -0.38 -27.74 37.64
N GLU A 173 -0.90 -28.63 36.78
CA GLU A 173 -1.66 -29.80 37.19
C GLU A 173 -0.79 -30.83 37.94
N GLN A 174 0.43 -31.06 37.47
CA GLN A 174 1.40 -31.92 38.16
C GLN A 174 1.80 -31.35 39.53
N ILE A 175 1.97 -30.03 39.66
CA ILE A 175 2.24 -29.38 40.94
C ILE A 175 1.02 -29.50 41.87
N SER A 176 -0.19 -29.32 41.34
CA SER A 176 -1.44 -29.46 42.12
C SER A 176 -1.62 -30.86 42.68
N THR A 177 -1.35 -31.89 41.85
CA THR A 177 -1.41 -33.30 42.26
C THR A 177 -0.30 -33.63 43.26
N LEU A 178 0.95 -33.22 43.02
CA LEU A 178 2.03 -33.38 44.00
C LEU A 178 1.72 -32.68 45.33
N THR A 179 1.13 -31.49 45.29
CA THR A 179 0.76 -30.72 46.49
C THR A 179 -0.35 -31.43 47.27
N LYS A 180 -1.34 -32.02 46.58
CA LYS A 180 -2.38 -32.84 47.22
C LYS A 180 -1.79 -34.12 47.82
N ASP A 181 -0.95 -34.84 47.08
CA ASP A 181 -0.28 -36.05 47.56
C ASP A 181 0.62 -35.77 48.76
N LEU A 182 1.36 -34.66 48.76
CA LEU A 182 2.15 -34.23 49.91
C LEU A 182 1.26 -33.86 51.10
N ARG A 183 0.10 -33.25 50.87
CA ARG A 183 -0.87 -32.91 51.93
C ARG A 183 -1.53 -34.17 52.50
N GLU A 184 -1.84 -35.16 51.67
CA GLU A 184 -2.38 -36.45 52.10
C GLU A 184 -1.32 -37.28 52.83
N LYS A 185 -0.08 -37.33 52.31
CA LYS A 185 1.05 -37.94 53.02
C LYS A 185 1.39 -37.21 54.32
N ALA A 186 1.24 -35.89 54.40
CA ALA A 186 1.39 -35.13 55.64
C ALA A 186 0.28 -35.44 56.66
N LYS A 187 -0.96 -35.63 56.20
CA LYS A 187 -2.07 -36.09 57.06
C LYS A 187 -1.85 -37.52 57.58
N LEU A 188 -1.37 -38.42 56.71
CA LEU A 188 -1.00 -39.80 57.09
C LEU A 188 0.19 -39.82 58.06
N LYS A 189 1.14 -38.90 57.89
CA LYS A 189 2.32 -38.77 58.75
C LYS A 189 2.02 -38.14 60.12
N ASN A 190 0.94 -37.38 60.26
CA ASN A 190 0.48 -36.89 61.57
C ASN A 190 -0.20 -37.99 62.41
N GLN A 191 -0.40 -39.19 61.85
CA GLN A 191 -0.87 -40.39 62.58
C GLN A 191 0.26 -41.39 62.88
N LEU A 192 1.48 -41.15 62.40
CA LEU A 192 2.65 -41.97 62.71
C LEU A 192 3.69 -41.11 63.43
N LEU A 193 3.67 -41.24 64.75
CA LEU A 193 4.55 -40.65 65.76
C LEU A 193 5.98 -40.35 65.32
N GLY A 194 6.52 -39.33 66.00
CA GLY A 194 7.88 -38.82 65.86
C GLY A 194 8.95 -39.90 65.80
N LEU A 195 9.66 -39.92 64.69
CA LEU A 195 11.09 -40.19 64.63
C LEU A 195 11.60 -39.69 63.26
N THR A 196 12.72 -38.95 63.27
CA THR A 196 13.63 -38.80 62.11
C THR A 196 13.11 -38.15 60.83
N VAL A 197 12.73 -36.86 60.85
CA VAL A 197 12.58 -36.08 59.60
C VAL A 197 13.13 -34.66 59.76
N GLY A 198 14.37 -34.56 60.21
CA GLY A 198 15.20 -33.35 60.05
C GLY A 198 16.18 -33.44 58.88
N GLY A 199 16.62 -34.66 58.51
CA GLY A 199 17.73 -34.85 57.56
C GLY A 199 17.35 -34.88 56.07
N VAL A 200 16.14 -35.32 55.72
CA VAL A 200 15.79 -35.58 54.30
C VAL A 200 15.30 -34.32 53.58
N ILE A 201 14.66 -33.40 54.29
CA ILE A 201 14.10 -32.17 53.68
C ILE A 201 15.22 -31.16 53.36
N GLY A 202 16.27 -31.09 54.18
CA GLY A 202 17.44 -30.25 53.89
C GLY A 202 18.27 -30.72 52.69
N ALA A 203 18.40 -32.04 52.50
CA ALA A 203 19.19 -32.62 51.41
C ALA A 203 18.53 -32.44 50.03
N ILE A 204 17.19 -32.52 49.96
CA ILE A 204 16.46 -32.40 48.69
C ILE A 204 16.40 -30.95 48.22
N ILE A 205 16.22 -29.99 49.14
CA ILE A 205 16.23 -28.55 48.79
C ILE A 205 17.64 -28.10 48.36
N GLY A 206 18.70 -28.64 48.99
CA GLY A 206 20.08 -28.39 48.58
C GLY A 206 20.43 -28.92 47.18
N TRP A 207 19.94 -30.13 46.83
CA TRP A 207 20.15 -30.70 45.48
C TRP A 207 19.40 -29.92 44.38
N VAL A 208 18.17 -29.49 44.64
CA VAL A 208 17.37 -28.75 43.65
C VAL A 208 17.94 -27.33 43.42
N LEU A 209 18.47 -26.68 44.45
CA LEU A 209 19.14 -25.38 44.28
C LEU A 209 20.50 -25.50 43.57
N SER A 210 21.25 -26.58 43.79
CA SER A 210 22.55 -26.80 43.11
C SER A 210 22.38 -27.08 41.61
N ILE A 211 21.38 -27.89 41.24
CA ILE A 211 21.08 -28.19 39.82
C ILE A 211 20.51 -26.97 39.08
N GLY A 212 19.83 -26.08 39.80
CA GLY A 212 19.33 -24.81 39.26
C GLY A 212 20.41 -23.74 39.04
N LEU A 213 21.43 -23.68 39.89
CA LEU A 213 22.53 -22.71 39.76
C LEU A 213 23.55 -23.09 38.68
N ASP A 214 23.87 -24.38 38.50
CA ASP A 214 24.87 -24.81 37.49
C ASP A 214 24.40 -24.54 36.05
N LYS A 215 23.09 -24.56 35.80
CA LYS A 215 22.52 -24.24 34.48
C LYS A 215 22.36 -22.74 34.21
N LEU A 216 22.49 -21.89 35.24
CA LEU A 216 22.35 -20.44 35.12
C LEU A 216 23.71 -19.72 34.98
N PHE A 217 24.82 -20.39 35.35
CA PHE A 217 26.17 -19.80 35.31
C PHE A 217 27.18 -20.50 34.37
N GLY A 218 26.80 -21.58 33.67
CA GLY A 218 27.59 -22.12 32.55
C GLY A 218 29.05 -22.39 32.89
N ILE A 219 29.31 -23.40 33.73
CA ILE A 219 30.68 -23.89 33.96
C ILE A 219 30.76 -25.36 33.54
N SER A 220 31.63 -25.55 32.53
CA SER A 220 32.02 -26.73 31.74
C SER A 220 31.03 -27.24 30.70
#